data_AF-A0A7W9HTK6-F1
#
_entry.id   AF-A0A7W9HTK6-F1
#
_cell.length_a   1.000
_cell.length_b   1.000
_cell.length_c   1.000
_cell.angle_alpha   90.00
_cell.angle_beta   90.00
_cell.angle_gamma   90.00
#
_symmetry.space_group_name_H-M   'P 1'
#
loop_
_entity.id
_entity.type
_entity.pdbx_description
1 polymer ?
#
loop_
_entity_poly.entity_id
_entity_poly.type
_entity_poly.pdbx_seq_one_letter_code
_entity_poly.pdbx_strand_id
1 'polypeptide(L)'
;MGLGVPSRDEVAQQFERLLSGAVGRDVVDRWAGRFFVEDVDVADPVVWRALGRLYGIDLLDGPGGEYLHGLDQVAEWLSELRAGDGRL
;
A
#
# COMPACT_ATOMS: atom_id res chain seq x y z
N MET A 1 4.36 4.11 -22.18
CA MET A 1 3.46 3.00 -21.82
C MET A 1 2.80 3.41 -20.53
N GLY A 2 1.47 3.60 -20.51
CA GLY A 2 0.76 3.83 -19.26
C GLY A 2 1.01 2.64 -18.33
N LEU A 3 1.20 2.90 -17.04
CA LEU A 3 1.28 1.81 -16.09
C LEU A 3 -0.04 1.02 -16.18
N GLY A 4 0.03 -0.28 -16.43
CA GLY A 4 -1.15 -1.13 -16.26
C GLY A 4 -1.58 -1.09 -14.79
N VAL A 5 -2.88 -1.30 -14.54
CA VAL A 5 -3.40 -1.45 -13.17
C VAL A 5 -2.62 -2.54 -12.45
N PRO A 6 -2.11 -2.31 -11.23
CA PRO A 6 -1.32 -3.30 -10.53
C PRO A 6 -2.21 -4.47 -10.10
N SER A 7 -1.68 -5.67 -10.24
CA SER A 7 -2.28 -6.90 -9.72
C SER A 7 -2.19 -6.97 -8.19
N ARG A 8 -3.01 -7.84 -7.57
CA ARG A 8 -2.91 -8.14 -6.13
C ARG A 8 -1.50 -8.61 -5.74
N ASP A 9 -0.83 -9.38 -6.59
CA ASP A 9 0.52 -9.88 -6.33
C ASP A 9 1.57 -8.76 -6.37
N GLU A 10 1.41 -7.78 -7.26
CA GLU A 10 2.29 -6.60 -7.31
C GLU A 10 2.11 -5.71 -6.07
N VAL A 11 0.87 -5.55 -5.60
CA VAL A 11 0.57 -4.84 -4.34
C VAL A 11 1.13 -5.62 -3.15
N ALA A 12 0.94 -6.94 -3.10
CA ALA A 12 1.45 -7.81 -2.03
C ALA A 12 2.98 -7.74 -1.93
N GLN A 13 3.68 -7.71 -3.08
CA GLN A 13 5.13 -7.53 -3.11
C GLN A 13 5.57 -6.20 -2.48
N GLN A 14 4.81 -5.12 -2.62
CA GLN A 14 5.19 -3.86 -1.95
C GLN A 14 5.07 -3.97 -0.42
N PHE A 15 4.01 -4.60 0.07
CA PHE A 15 3.87 -4.90 1.51
C PHE A 15 5.04 -5.77 2.02
N GLU A 16 5.40 -6.83 1.31
CA GLU A 16 6.50 -7.72 1.69
C GLU A 16 7.86 -7.00 1.69
N ARG A 17 8.11 -6.18 0.66
CA ARG A 17 9.34 -5.38 0.57
C ARG A 17 9.42 -4.33 1.68
N LEU A 18 8.29 -3.75 2.07
CA LEU A 18 8.21 -2.85 3.22
C LEU A 18 8.49 -3.58 4.54
N LEU A 19 7.79 -4.69 4.78
CA LEU A 19 7.90 -5.48 6.03
C LEU A 19 9.30 -6.08 6.22
N SER A 20 9.97 -6.46 5.12
CA SER A 20 11.36 -6.93 5.15
C SER A 20 12.40 -5.81 5.28
N GLY A 21 11.99 -4.53 5.19
CA GLY A 21 12.90 -3.39 5.17
C GLY A 21 13.70 -3.25 3.87
N ALA A 22 13.35 -4.00 2.82
CA ALA A 22 13.99 -3.89 1.51
C ALA A 22 13.71 -2.55 0.82
N VAL A 23 12.60 -1.88 1.19
CA VAL A 23 12.27 -0.51 0.78
C VAL A 23 11.72 0.29 1.96
N GLY A 24 11.93 1.61 1.91
CA GLY A 24 11.33 2.55 2.85
C GLY A 24 9.85 2.84 2.56
N ARG A 25 9.17 3.41 3.56
CA ARG A 25 7.76 3.83 3.48
C ARG A 25 7.52 4.87 2.39
N ASP A 26 8.44 5.82 2.23
CA ASP A 26 8.40 6.87 1.22
C ASP A 26 8.42 6.32 -0.22
N VAL A 27 9.17 5.24 -0.43
CA VAL A 27 9.26 4.57 -1.74
C VAL A 27 7.93 3.89 -2.07
N VAL A 28 7.30 3.26 -1.08
CA VAL A 28 6.04 2.54 -1.25
C VAL A 28 4.86 3.51 -1.40
N ASP A 29 4.84 4.60 -0.61
CA ASP A 29 3.90 5.70 -0.76
C ASP A 29 3.91 6.24 -2.19
N ARG A 30 5.09 6.64 -2.67
CA ARG A 30 5.24 7.19 -4.02
C ARG A 30 4.86 6.20 -5.11
N TRP A 31 5.12 4.91 -4.90
CA TRP A 31 4.71 3.88 -5.84
C TRP A 31 3.17 3.77 -5.90
N ALA A 32 2.50 3.75 -4.75
CA ALA A 32 1.04 3.66 -4.67
C ALA A 32 0.37 4.92 -5.24
N GLY A 33 0.93 6.10 -4.98
CA GLY A 33 0.44 7.39 -5.47
C GLY A 33 0.34 7.48 -7.00
N ARG A 34 1.20 6.76 -7.74
CA ARG A 34 1.13 6.69 -9.22
C ARG A 34 -0.18 6.09 -9.73
N PHE A 35 -0.84 5.27 -8.92
CA PHE A 35 -2.10 4.64 -9.29
C PHE A 35 -3.29 5.32 -8.62
N PHE A 36 -3.11 5.76 -7.37
CA PHE A 36 -4.18 6.35 -6.57
C PHE A 36 -4.53 7.78 -6.98
N VAL A 37 -3.55 8.56 -7.48
CA VAL A 37 -3.74 9.97 -7.86
C VAL A 37 -3.96 10.17 -9.36
N GLU A 38 -3.41 9.29 -10.21
CA GLU A 38 -3.43 9.46 -11.68
C GLU A 38 -4.74 9.00 -12.36
N ASP A 39 -5.85 8.90 -11.62
CA ASP A 39 -7.19 8.48 -12.13
C ASP A 39 -7.15 7.16 -12.92
N VAL A 40 -6.33 6.21 -12.44
CA VAL A 40 -6.25 4.86 -13.03
C VAL A 40 -7.49 4.08 -12.61
N ASP A 41 -8.22 3.52 -13.58
CA ASP A 41 -9.42 2.71 -13.32
C ASP A 41 -9.06 1.34 -12.73
N VAL A 42 -8.88 1.30 -11.41
CA VAL A 42 -8.61 0.08 -10.65
C VAL A 42 -9.92 -0.65 -10.35
N ALA A 43 -10.33 -1.54 -11.25
CA ALA A 43 -11.59 -2.28 -11.13
C ALA A 43 -11.66 -3.25 -9.93
N ASP A 44 -10.53 -3.74 -9.43
CA ASP A 44 -10.49 -4.60 -8.25
C ASP A 44 -10.56 -3.76 -6.96
N PRO A 45 -11.68 -3.79 -6.22
CA PRO A 45 -11.86 -2.94 -5.04
C PRO A 45 -10.89 -3.28 -3.91
N VAL A 46 -10.34 -4.50 -3.84
CA VAL A 46 -9.33 -4.87 -2.85
C VAL A 46 -8.00 -4.21 -3.21
N VAL A 47 -7.61 -4.23 -4.49
CA VAL A 47 -6.42 -3.53 -4.98
C VAL A 47 -6.55 -2.03 -4.73
N TRP A 48 -7.70 -1.44 -5.04
CA TRP A 48 -7.94 0.00 -4.83
C TRP A 48 -7.77 0.41 -3.37
N ARG A 49 -8.38 -0.33 -2.43
CA ARG A 49 -8.22 -0.06 -1.00
C ARG A 49 -6.78 -0.23 -0.54
N ALA A 50 -6.09 -1.26 -1.02
CA ALA A 50 -4.71 -1.54 -0.62
C ALA A 50 -3.77 -0.42 -1.10
N LEU A 51 -3.97 0.08 -2.32
CA LEU A 51 -3.27 1.27 -2.82
C LEU A 51 -3.54 2.48 -1.94
N GLY A 52 -4.77 2.66 -1.45
CA GLY A 52 -5.11 3.73 -0.51
C GLY A 52 -4.46 3.57 0.88
N ARG A 53 -4.14 2.36 1.34
CA ARG A 53 -3.38 2.13 2.58
C ARG A 53 -1.89 2.38 2.41
N LEU A 54 -1.35 1.99 1.25
CA LEU A 54 0.05 2.20 0.91
C LEU A 54 0.33 3.68 0.60
N TYR A 55 -0.64 4.39 0.01
CA TYR A 55 -0.58 5.83 -0.16
C TYR A 55 -0.85 6.53 1.18
N GLY A 56 0.16 7.23 1.70
CA GLY A 56 0.18 7.79 3.04
C GLY A 56 0.82 6.89 4.09
N ILE A 57 1.45 5.76 3.70
CA ILE A 57 2.11 4.86 4.65
C ILE A 57 3.32 5.48 5.37
N ASP A 58 3.83 6.59 4.84
CA ASP A 58 4.93 7.39 5.39
C ASP A 58 4.47 8.52 6.32
N LEU A 59 3.15 8.69 6.51
CA LEU A 59 2.60 9.73 7.39
C LEU A 59 2.90 9.44 8.87
N LEU A 60 3.25 10.50 9.58
CA LEU A 60 3.53 10.50 11.01
C LEU A 60 2.35 11.06 11.81
N ASP A 61 2.22 10.62 13.06
CA ASP A 61 1.34 11.24 14.06
C ASP A 61 1.95 12.55 14.58
N GLY A 62 2.00 13.54 13.70
CA GLY A 62 2.57 14.86 13.96
C GLY A 62 4.10 14.95 13.79
N PRO A 63 4.67 16.16 14.01
CA PRO A 63 6.10 16.40 13.77
C PRO A 63 6.99 15.59 14.72
N GLY A 64 7.79 14.67 14.15
CA GLY A 64 8.67 13.80 14.91
C GLY A 64 7.97 12.68 15.68
N GLY A 65 6.67 12.48 15.45
CA GLY A 65 5.91 11.36 15.99
C GLY A 65 6.24 10.03 15.32
N GLU A 66 5.57 8.97 15.77
CA GLU A 66 5.65 7.66 15.13
C GLU A 66 4.82 7.63 13.84
N TYR A 67 5.03 6.60 13.00
CA TYR A 67 4.16 6.38 11.85
C TYR A 67 2.72 6.10 12.30
N LEU A 68 1.74 6.66 11.59
CA LEU A 68 0.30 6.40 11.86
C LEU A 68 -0.04 4.91 11.82
N HIS A 69 0.73 4.14 11.06
CA HIS A 69 0.53 2.72 10.83
C HIS A 69 1.81 1.93 11.12
N GLY A 70 1.81 1.17 12.21
CA GLY A 70 2.91 0.30 12.61
C GLY A 70 3.08 -0.92 11.68
N LEU A 71 4.22 -1.61 11.75
CA LEU A 71 4.49 -2.77 10.89
C LEU A 71 3.55 -3.96 11.16
N ASP A 72 3.06 -4.11 12.39
CA ASP A 72 2.07 -5.15 12.71
C ASP A 72 0.76 -4.92 11.94
N GLN A 73 0.27 -3.67 11.90
CA GLN A 73 -0.91 -3.30 11.12
C GLN A 73 -0.68 -3.49 9.60
N VAL A 74 0.53 -3.21 9.13
CA VAL A 74 0.92 -3.45 7.74
C VAL A 74 0.89 -4.96 7.40
N ALA A 75 1.31 -5.82 8.33
CA ALA A 75 1.25 -7.27 8.16
C ALA A 75 -0.19 -7.79 8.15
N GLU A 76 -1.08 -7.21 8.97
CA GLU A 76 -2.52 -7.52 8.96
C GLU A 76 -3.15 -7.21 7.59
N TRP A 77 -2.89 -6.02 7.03
CA TRP A 77 -3.39 -5.65 5.70
C TRP A 77 -2.88 -6.57 4.59
N LEU A 78 -1.62 -7.02 4.63
CA LEU A 78 -1.12 -8.00 3.68
C LEU A 78 -1.88 -9.34 3.80
N SER A 79 -2.19 -9.78 5.02
CA SER A 79 -2.99 -10.98 5.23
C SER A 79 -4.41 -10.84 4.66
N GLU A 80 -5.05 -9.69 4.88
CA GLU A 80 -6.40 -9.40 4.35
C GLU A 80 -6.42 -9.34 2.82
N LEU A 81 -5.41 -8.68 2.20
CA LEU A 81 -5.24 -8.64 0.75
C LEU A 81 -5.15 -10.06 0.15
N ARG A 82 -4.37 -10.94 0.77
CA ARG A 82 -4.20 -12.34 0.33
C ARG A 82 -5.45 -13.18 0.54
N ALA A 83 -6.18 -12.95 1.62
CA ALA A 83 -7.47 -13.59 1.86
C ALA A 83 -8.55 -13.09 0.88
N GLY A 84 -8.33 -11.95 0.22
CA GLY A 84 -9.35 -11.26 -0.56
C GLY A 84 -10.47 -10.70 0.32
N ASP A 85 -10.21 -10.51 1.62
CA ASP A 85 -11.17 -9.91 2.52
C ASP A 85 -11.30 -8.42 2.18
N GLY A 86 -12.53 -7.93 2.10
CA GLY A 86 -12.82 -6.55 1.69
C GLY A 86 -12.53 -5.52 2.78
N ARG A 87 -11.82 -5.91 3.85
CA ARG A 87 -11.71 -5.18 5.11
C ARG A 87 -10.62 -4.10 5.18
N LEU A 88 -9.59 -4.16 4.34
CA LEU A 88 -8.38 -3.30 4.36
C LEU A 88 -8.51 -1.98 5.13
#